data_AF-A0A3A5VKG2-F1
#
_entry.id   AF-A0A3A5VKG2-F1
#
_cell.length_a   1.000
_cell.length_b   1.000
_cell.length_c   1.000
_cell.angle_alpha   90.00
_cell.angle_beta   90.00
_cell.angle_gamma   90.00
#
_symmetry.space_group_name_H-M   'P 1'
#
loop_
_entity.id
_entity.type
_entity.pdbx_description
1 polymer ?
#
loop_
_entity_poly.entity_id
_entity_poly.type
_entity_poly.pdbx_seq_one_letter_code
_entity_poly.pdbx_strand_id
1 'polypeptide(L)' 'MGLFSRAEEVEFKVSGMDCGGCERKITLTLTGIRGVKKVNASATDGTV' A
#
# COMPACT_ATOMS: atom_id res chain seq x y z
N MET A 1 22.40 16.91 -11.95
CA MET A 1 21.77 15.73 -12.59
C MET A 1 20.65 15.24 -11.70
N GLY A 2 19.44 15.77 -11.88
CA GLY A 2 18.27 15.44 -11.06
C GLY A 2 17.32 14.54 -11.84
N LEU A 3 17.49 13.22 -11.72
CA LEU A 3 16.51 12.25 -12.19
C LEU A 3 15.54 12.00 -11.04
N PHE A 4 14.56 12.88 -10.93
CA PHE A 4 13.39 12.72 -10.08
C PHE A 4 12.73 11.38 -10.42
N SER A 5 13.02 10.38 -9.59
CA SER A 5 12.36 9.08 -9.65
C SER A 5 10.89 9.35 -9.36
N ARG A 6 10.04 9.40 -10.40
CA ARG A 6 8.60 9.62 -10.27
C ARG A 6 8.03 8.46 -9.47
N ALA A 7 7.88 8.66 -8.16
CA ALA A 7 7.11 7.74 -7.34
C ALA A 7 5.64 7.98 -7.73
N GLU A 8 5.03 6.97 -8.35
CA GLU A 8 3.59 7.01 -8.63
C GLU A 8 2.86 6.52 -7.38
N GLU A 9 2.06 7.41 -6.81
CA GLU A 9 1.14 7.07 -5.72
C GLU A 9 -0.16 6.60 -6.36
N VAL A 10 -0.57 5.37 -6.02
CA VAL A 10 -1.80 4.77 -6.53
C VAL A 10 -2.60 4.30 -5.34
N GLU A 11 -3.83 4.79 -5.24
CA GLU A 11 -4.75 4.43 -4.17
C GLU A 11 -5.76 3.41 -4.69
N PHE A 12 -5.91 2.29 -3.98
CA PHE A 12 -6.83 1.22 -4.30
C PHE A 12 -7.81 0.98 -3.16
N LYS A 13 -9.09 0.84 -3.50
CA LYS A 13 -10.12 0.38 -2.55
C LYS A 13 -10.11 -1.13 -2.46
N VAL A 14 -9.97 -1.65 -1.24
CA VAL A 14 -9.94 -3.07 -0.92
C VAL A 14 -11.17 -3.43 -0.10
N SER A 15 -12.12 -4.13 -0.73
CA SER A 15 -13.25 -4.73 -0.03
C SER A 15 -12.76 -5.89 0.84
N GLY A 16 -13.18 -5.94 2.11
CA GLY A 16 -12.78 -7.00 3.05
C GLY A 16 -11.61 -6.67 3.97
N MET A 17 -11.13 -5.41 3.97
CA MET A 17 -10.09 -4.94 4.90
C MET A 17 -10.65 -4.53 6.26
N ASP A 18 -11.59 -5.30 6.82
CA ASP A 18 -12.32 -4.93 8.03
C ASP A 18 -11.56 -5.26 9.34
N CYS A 19 -10.30 -5.68 9.23
CA CYS A 19 -9.53 -6.28 10.31
C CYS A 19 -8.06 -5.84 10.25
N GLY A 20 -7.48 -5.47 11.40
CA GLY A 20 -6.07 -5.08 11.50
C GLY A 20 -5.09 -6.18 11.09
N GLY A 21 -5.52 -7.45 11.13
CA GLY A 21 -4.78 -8.58 10.56
C GLY A 21 -4.78 -8.60 9.03
N CYS A 22 -5.90 -8.21 8.39
CA CYS A 22 -5.99 -8.07 6.93
C CYS A 22 -5.09 -6.92 6.45
N GLU A 23 -5.14 -5.77 7.13
CA GLU A 23 -4.29 -4.61 6.86
C GLU A 23 -2.80 -4.97 6.90
N ARG A 24 -2.34 -5.60 8.00
CA ARG A 24 -0.94 -6.03 8.14
C ARG A 24 -0.50 -6.96 7.02
N LYS A 25 -1.35 -7.93 6.66
CA LYS A 25 -1.03 -8.90 5.61
C LYS A 25 -0.86 -8.22 4.26
N ILE A 26 -1.72 -7.27 3.92
CA ILE A 26 -1.65 -6.51 2.68
C ILE A 26 -0.41 -5.62 2.66
N THR A 27 -0.15 -4.87 3.73
CA THR A 27 1.04 -4.02 3.85
C THR A 27 2.34 -4.82 3.67
N LEU A 28 2.47 -5.97 4.34
CA LEU A 28 3.64 -6.84 4.21
C LEU A 28 3.80 -7.38 2.79
N THR A 29 2.69 -7.79 2.17
CA THR A 29 2.69 -8.32 0.80
C THR A 29 3.15 -7.25 -0.19
N LEU A 30 2.58 -6.04 -0.12
CA LEU A 30 2.92 -4.92 -1.00
C LEU A 30 4.36 -4.43 -0.78
N THR A 31 4.82 -4.39 0.48
CA THR A 31 6.20 -4.00 0.81
C THR A 31 7.23 -4.98 0.24
N GLY A 32 6.86 -6.25 0.06
CA GLY A 32 7.71 -7.26 -0.57
C GLY A 32 7.81 -7.13 -2.10
N ILE A 33 6.98 -6.31 -2.74
CA ILE A 33 6.99 -6.14 -4.21
C ILE A 33 8.15 -5.22 -4.60
N ARG A 34 9.02 -5.71 -5.51
CA ARG A 34 10.12 -4.89 -6.04
C ARG A 34 9.57 -3.66 -6.76
N GLY A 35 9.95 -2.48 -6.28
CA GLY A 35 9.52 -1.19 -6.83
C GLY A 35 8.62 -0.40 -5.88
N VAL A 36 8.01 -1.06 -4.89
CA VAL A 36 7.24 -0.39 -3.85
C VAL A 36 8.18 0.24 -2.83
N LYS A 37 8.16 1.57 -2.73
CA LYS A 37 8.96 2.30 -1.73
C LYS A 37 8.20 2.56 -0.42
N LYS A 38 6.89 2.72 -0.50
CA LYS A 38 6.02 3.04 0.63
C LYS A 38 4.65 2.43 0.40
N VAL A 39 4.05 1.93 1.47
CA VAL A 39 2.69 1.36 1.48
C VAL A 39 1.94 1.98 2.64
N ASN A 40 0.69 2.37 2.42
CA ASN A 40 -0.14 3.00 3.43
C ASN A 40 -1.52 2.34 3.41
N ALA A 41 -1.73 1.32 4.24
CA ALA A 41 -3.02 0.64 4.33
C ALA A 41 -3.84 1.19 5.51
N SER A 42 -5.15 1.36 5.29
CA SER A 42 -6.12 1.75 6.33
C SER A 42 -7.27 0.75 6.33
N ALA A 43 -7.38 -0.05 7.40
CA ALA A 43 -8.51 -0.94 7.62
C ALA A 43 -9.84 -0.18 7.79
N THR A 44 -9.78 1.04 8.32
CA THR A 44 -10.96 1.88 8.58
C THR A 44 -11.59 2.42 7.31
N ASP A 45 -10.76 2.84 6.34
CA ASP A 45 -11.22 3.34 5.04
C ASP A 45 -11.31 2.24 3.97
N GLY A 46 -10.64 1.11 4.20
CA GLY A 46 -10.51 0.04 3.22
C GLY A 46 -9.68 0.48 2.01
N THR A 47 -8.63 1.26 2.23
CA THR A 47 -7.76 1.81 1.17
C THR A 47 -6.29 1.43 1.37
N VAL A 48 -5.56 1.30 0.26
CA VAL A 48 -4.10 1.04 0.20
C VAL A 48 -3.39 1.79 -0.90
#